data_AF-A0A2D7FWE1-F1
#
_entry.id   AF-A0A2D7FWE1-F1
#
_cell.length_a   1.000
_cell.length_b   1.000
_cell.length_c   1.000
_cell.angle_alpha   90.00
_cell.angle_beta   90.00
_cell.angle_gamma   90.00
#
_symmetry.space_group_name_H-M   'P 1'
#
loop_
_entity.id
_entity.type
_entity.pdbx_description
1 polymer ?
#
loop_
_entity_poly.entity_id
_entity_poly.type
_entity_poly.pdbx_seq_one_letter_code
_entity_poly.pdbx_strand_id
1 'polypeptide(L)'
;MQQPPTIEFPCEYPIKVIGIASTEFRQSVVRILKSFDERLSDQAIAVQPSAKGNYESIKVTLTATSESMLVKLFAELKTLPDLKMVL
;
A
#
# COMPACT_ATOMS: atom_id res chain seq x y z
N MET A 1 32.39 -10.59 5.94
CA MET A 1 31.54 -9.72 5.09
C MET A 1 30.18 -10.38 5.03
N GLN A 2 29.18 -9.83 5.72
CA GLN A 2 27.84 -10.40 5.72
C GLN A 2 27.24 -10.11 4.34
N GLN A 3 27.22 -11.12 3.47
CA GLN A 3 26.49 -11.08 2.22
C GLN A 3 25.01 -10.89 2.61
N PRO A 4 24.36 -9.76 2.28
CA PRO A 4 22.94 -9.65 2.51
C PRO A 4 22.28 -10.79 1.72
N PRO A 5 21.37 -11.57 2.32
CA PRO A 5 20.65 -12.60 1.59
C PRO A 5 20.08 -11.93 0.34
N THR A 6 20.36 -12.51 -0.83
CA THR A 6 19.70 -12.11 -2.07
C THR A 6 18.23 -12.43 -1.87
N ILE A 7 17.47 -11.48 -1.33
CA ILE A 7 16.02 -11.54 -1.34
C ILE A 7 15.66 -11.53 -2.82
N GLU A 8 15.24 -12.69 -3.33
CA GLU A 8 14.83 -12.84 -4.72
C GLU A 8 13.51 -12.08 -4.91
N PHE A 9 13.65 -10.83 -5.27
CA PHE A 9 12.57 -10.03 -5.78
C PHE A 9 12.29 -10.45 -7.23
N PRO A 10 11.02 -10.54 -7.67
CA PRO A 10 9.82 -10.01 -7.04
C PRO A 10 9.20 -10.93 -5.96
N CYS A 11 8.79 -10.35 -4.81
CA CYS A 11 7.93 -11.04 -3.84
C CYS A 11 6.59 -10.31 -3.70
N GLU A 12 5.51 -11.06 -3.52
CA GLU A 12 4.18 -10.49 -3.28
C GLU A 12 4.06 -10.11 -1.80
N TYR A 13 3.92 -8.82 -1.52
CA TYR A 13 3.78 -8.28 -0.18
C TYR A 13 2.38 -7.67 0.00
N PRO A 14 1.49 -8.31 0.77
CA PRO A 14 0.17 -7.76 1.06
C PRO A 14 0.29 -6.65 2.11
N ILE A 15 -0.05 -5.42 1.72
CA ILE A 15 -0.14 -4.26 2.60
C ILE A 15 -1.60 -3.99 2.91
N LYS A 16 -1.89 -3.72 4.17
CA LYS A 16 -3.21 -3.35 4.65
C LYS A 16 -3.17 -1.93 5.19
N VAL A 17 -3.81 -1.03 4.46
CA VAL A 17 -3.94 0.37 4.79
C VAL A 17 -5.32 0.60 5.39
N ILE A 18 -5.41 1.22 6.55
CA ILE A 18 -6.67 1.58 7.21
C ILE A 18 -6.70 3.10 7.32
N GLY A 19 -7.73 3.72 6.76
CA GLY A 19 -7.88 5.17 6.74
C GLY A 19 -9.32 5.61 6.83
N ILE A 20 -9.51 6.93 6.78
CA ILE A 20 -10.85 7.53 6.65
C ILE A 20 -11.42 7.16 5.28
N ALA A 21 -12.70 6.78 5.26
CA ALA A 21 -13.35 6.38 4.02
C ALA A 21 -13.62 7.60 3.12
N SER A 22 -12.71 7.85 2.17
CA SER A 22 -12.73 9.02 1.30
C SER A 22 -12.31 8.65 -0.11
N THR A 23 -13.03 9.15 -1.12
CA THR A 23 -12.66 8.95 -2.53
C THR A 23 -11.26 9.48 -2.83
N GLU A 24 -10.89 10.61 -2.22
CA GLU A 24 -9.54 11.20 -2.34
C GLU A 24 -8.46 10.29 -1.74
N PHE A 25 -8.73 9.66 -0.60
CA PHE A 25 -7.80 8.72 0.03
C PHE A 25 -7.54 7.54 -0.89
N ARG A 26 -8.60 6.92 -1.42
CA ARG A 26 -8.49 5.80 -2.35
C ARG A 26 -7.71 6.18 -3.62
N GLN A 27 -8.01 7.33 -4.22
CA GLN A 27 -7.25 7.81 -5.38
C GLN A 27 -5.78 8.10 -5.07
N SER A 28 -5.49 8.66 -3.89
CA SER A 28 -4.12 8.94 -3.47
C SER A 28 -3.33 7.65 -3.25
N VAL A 29 -3.92 6.67 -2.56
CA VAL A 29 -3.33 5.34 -2.34
C VAL A 29 -3.06 4.66 -3.69
N VAL A 30 -4.03 4.60 -4.59
CA VAL A 30 -3.87 4.07 -5.96
C VAL A 30 -2.71 4.76 -6.68
N ARG A 31 -2.65 6.09 -6.65
CA ARG A 31 -1.66 6.88 -7.39
C ARG A 31 -0.24 6.64 -6.89
N ILE A 32 -0.08 6.61 -5.57
CA ILE A 32 1.17 6.26 -4.90
C ILE A 32 1.56 4.85 -5.36
N LEU A 33 0.67 3.87 -5.16
CA LEU A 33 0.94 2.47 -5.52
C LEU A 33 1.31 2.27 -6.99
N LYS A 34 0.58 2.91 -7.93
CA LYS A 34 0.90 2.87 -9.37
C LYS A 34 2.25 3.48 -9.71
N SER A 35 2.74 4.45 -8.92
CA SER A 35 4.08 5.02 -9.12
C SER A 35 5.19 4.04 -8.75
N PHE A 36 4.88 3.06 -7.88
CA PHE A 36 5.81 1.99 -7.52
C PHE A 36 5.62 0.75 -8.42
N ASP A 37 4.37 0.36 -8.67
CA ASP A 37 4.02 -0.82 -9.46
C ASP A 37 3.00 -0.43 -10.54
N GLU A 38 3.51 -0.13 -11.74
CA GLU A 38 2.67 0.27 -12.88
C GLU A 38 1.69 -0.83 -13.32
N ARG A 39 1.97 -2.09 -12.95
CA ARG A 39 1.08 -3.22 -13.22
C ARG A 39 -0.01 -3.36 -12.17
N LEU A 40 0.07 -2.63 -11.06
CA LEU A 40 -0.94 -2.63 -10.04
C LEU A 40 -2.24 -2.00 -10.57
N SER A 41 -3.20 -2.86 -10.87
CA SER A 41 -4.55 -2.43 -11.21
C SER A 41 -5.33 -2.08 -9.94
N ASP A 42 -6.20 -1.08 -10.06
CA ASP A 42 -7.18 -0.69 -9.03
C ASP A 42 -8.05 -1.89 -8.57
N GLN A 43 -8.16 -2.91 -9.40
CA GLN A 43 -8.85 -4.18 -9.10
C GLN A 43 -8.11 -5.07 -8.09
N ALA A 44 -6.78 -4.95 -8.01
CA ALA A 44 -5.97 -5.64 -6.99
C ALA A 44 -6.09 -4.97 -5.61
N ILE A 45 -6.80 -3.83 -5.54
CA ILE A 45 -7.04 -3.08 -4.32
C ILE A 45 -8.43 -3.46 -3.78
N ALA A 46 -8.42 -4.31 -2.76
CA ALA A 46 -9.60 -4.74 -2.06
C ALA A 46 -9.95 -3.73 -0.96
N VAL A 47 -10.95 -2.89 -1.21
CA VAL A 47 -11.46 -1.93 -0.22
C VAL A 47 -12.62 -2.54 0.54
N GLN A 48 -12.50 -2.56 1.86
CA GLN A 48 -13.49 -3.03 2.80
C GLN A 48 -13.97 -1.83 3.62
N PRO A 49 -15.17 -1.29 3.36
CA PRO A 49 -15.75 -0.26 4.21
C PRO A 49 -16.01 -0.81 5.61
N SER A 50 -15.73 -0.02 6.63
CA SER A 50 -16.04 -0.37 8.02
C SER A 50 -17.55 -0.33 8.27
N ALA A 51 -18.03 -1.08 9.25
CA ALA A 51 -19.45 -1.19 9.61
C ALA A 51 -20.13 0.17 9.90
N LYS A 52 -19.36 1.19 10.29
CA LYS A 52 -19.86 2.56 10.55
C LYS A 52 -19.71 3.52 9.36
N GLY A 53 -19.07 3.13 8.26
CA GLY A 53 -18.83 3.98 7.09
C GLY A 53 -17.80 5.11 7.28
N ASN A 54 -17.29 5.35 8.49
CA ASN A 54 -16.29 6.40 8.74
C ASN A 54 -14.86 6.01 8.32
N TYR A 55 -14.59 4.71 8.22
CA TYR A 55 -13.25 4.18 7.94
C TYR A 55 -13.34 3.11 6.87
N GLU A 56 -12.28 2.97 6.06
CA GLU A 56 -12.13 1.89 5.11
C GLU A 56 -10.78 1.18 5.32
N SER A 57 -10.80 -0.14 5.19
CA SER A 57 -9.60 -0.98 5.14
C SER A 57 -9.31 -1.34 3.71
N ILE A 58 -8.22 -0.81 3.18
CA ILE A 58 -7.70 -1.09 1.86
C ILE A 58 -6.64 -2.17 1.98
N LYS A 59 -6.89 -3.35 1.41
CA LYS A 59 -5.87 -4.38 1.18
C LYS A 59 -5.34 -4.24 -0.23
N VAL A 60 -4.03 -4.20 -0.37
CA VAL A 60 -3.34 -4.22 -1.65
C VAL A 60 -2.24 -5.28 -1.61
N THR A 61 -2.13 -6.08 -2.65
CA THR A 61 -0.97 -6.96 -2.84
C THR A 61 -0.03 -6.28 -3.83
N LEU A 62 1.13 -5.88 -3.34
CA LEU A 62 2.16 -5.21 -4.12
C LEU A 62 3.28 -6.21 -4.46
N THR A 63 3.89 -6.05 -5.62
CA THR A 63 5.14 -6.74 -5.93
C THR A 63 6.32 -5.96 -5.37
N ALA A 64 6.81 -6.33 -4.19
CA ALA A 64 8.01 -5.72 -3.65
C ALA A 64 9.19 -6.10 -4.55
N THR A 65 9.88 -5.08 -5.08
CA THR A 65 11.12 -5.27 -5.85
C THR A 65 12.38 -4.99 -5.03
N SER A 66 12.22 -4.34 -3.87
CA SER A 66 13.29 -3.99 -2.93
C SER A 66 12.70 -3.50 -1.61
N GLU A 67 13.42 -3.68 -0.49
CA GLU A 67 13.01 -3.15 0.82
C GLU A 67 12.90 -1.61 0.80
N SER A 68 13.80 -0.93 0.08
CA SER A 68 13.75 0.53 -0.14
C SER A 68 12.48 1.00 -0.85
N MET A 69 11.90 0.18 -1.73
CA MET A 69 10.65 0.49 -2.43
C MET A 69 9.48 0.47 -1.43
N LEU A 70 9.44 -0.56 -0.58
CA LEU A 70 8.47 -0.67 0.50
C LEU A 70 8.59 0.53 1.44
N VAL A 71 9.78 0.83 1.96
CA VAL A 71 9.99 1.95 2.89
C VAL A 71 9.50 3.28 2.30
N LYS A 72 9.78 3.55 1.02
CA LYS A 72 9.28 4.75 0.34
C LYS A 72 7.76 4.75 0.20
N LEU A 73 7.17 3.62 -0.18
CA LEU A 73 5.72 3.48 -0.28
C LEU A 73 5.04 3.71 1.07
N PHE A 74 5.53 3.07 2.13
CA PHE A 74 5.03 3.25 3.49
C PHE A 74 5.17 4.70 3.95
N ALA A 75 6.28 5.36 3.60
CA ALA A 75 6.47 6.78 3.90
C ALA A 75 5.45 7.66 3.16
N GLU A 76 5.21 7.44 1.87
CA GLU A 76 4.20 8.18 1.08
C GLU A 76 2.79 7.94 1.61
N LEU A 77 2.42 6.69 1.90
CA LEU A 77 1.13 6.36 2.51
C LEU A 77 0.95 7.07 3.86
N LYS A 78 2.04 7.20 4.64
CA LYS A 78 2.04 7.91 5.93
C LYS A 78 1.95 9.42 5.81
N THR A 79 2.19 10.00 4.62
CA THR A 79 1.92 11.43 4.38
C THR A 79 0.43 11.72 4.19
N LEU A 80 -0.39 10.70 3.93
CA LEU A 80 -1.83 10.88 3.74
C LEU A 80 -2.47 11.28 5.07
N PRO A 81 -3.19 12.42 5.14
CA PRO A 81 -3.82 12.89 6.37
C PRO A 81 -4.92 11.95 6.86
N ASP A 82 -5.52 11.19 5.94
CA ASP A 82 -6.57 10.22 6.20
C ASP A 82 -6.05 8.87 6.69
N LEU A 83 -4.73 8.62 6.61
CA LEU A 83 -4.14 7.36 7.08
C LEU A 83 -4.28 7.26 8.61
N LYS A 84 -4.86 6.15 9.07
CA LYS A 84 -4.91 5.80 10.50
C LYS A 84 -3.89 4.73 10.86
N MET A 85 -3.76 3.71 10.03
CA MET A 85 -2.91 2.57 10.31
C MET A 85 -2.45 1.91 9.02
N VAL A 86 -1.24 1.36 9.02
CA VAL A 86 -0.74 0.52 7.92
C VAL A 86 -0.07 -0.72 8.53
N LEU A 87 -0.36 -1.88 7.96
CA LEU A 87 0.06 -3.22 8.41
C LEU A 87 0.61 -4.02 7.24
#